data_AF-A0A924ZSH5-F1
#
_entry.id   AF-A0A924ZSH5-F1
#
_cell.length_a   1.000
_cell.length_b   1.000
_cell.length_c   1.000
_cell.angle_alpha   90.00
_cell.angle_beta   90.00
_cell.angle_gamma   90.00
#
_symmetry.space_group_name_H-M   'P 1'
#
loop_
_entity.id
_entity.type
_entity.pdbx_description
1 polymer ?
#
loop_
_entity_poly.entity_id
_entity_poly.type
_entity_poly.pdbx_seq_one_letter_code
_entity_poly.pdbx_strand_id
1 'polypeptide(L)'
;MKKNLILLCVLATLLFSCNKKKDSNGATVNNHTHATEKKFSKADSIINKAIEAHGGKLYTTANYSFIFRGKEYRFKNNGASYIYSSEIQKGDSLIKD
;
A
#
# COMPACT_ATOMS: atom_id res chain seq x y z
N MET A 1 2.55 32.37 -27.29
CA MET A 1 2.40 32.57 -25.82
C MET A 1 1.08 32.06 -25.25
N LYS A 2 -0.06 32.16 -25.96
CA LYS A 2 -1.38 31.71 -25.47
C LYS A 2 -1.50 30.18 -25.27
N LYS A 3 -0.80 29.36 -26.07
CA LYS A 3 -0.77 27.89 -25.90
C LYS A 3 -0.05 27.44 -24.62
N ASN A 4 1.05 28.12 -24.26
CA ASN A 4 1.77 27.85 -23.00
C ASN A 4 0.96 28.33 -21.78
N LEU A 5 0.11 29.35 -21.96
CA LEU A 5 -0.81 29.82 -20.91
C LEU A 5 -1.92 28.79 -20.63
N ILE A 6 -2.47 28.15 -21.68
CA ILE A 6 -3.46 27.07 -21.52
C ILE A 6 -2.82 25.85 -20.84
N LEU A 7 -1.58 25.50 -21.20
CA LEU A 7 -0.86 24.38 -20.58
C LEU A 7 -0.56 24.63 -19.08
N LEU A 8 -0.27 25.87 -18.70
CA LEU A 8 -0.07 26.25 -17.30
C LEU A 8 -1.38 26.16 -16.48
N CYS A 9 -2.52 26.52 -17.07
CA CYS A 9 -3.82 26.44 -16.41
C CYS A 9 -4.29 25.00 -16.15
N VAL A 10 -3.95 24.05 -17.04
CA VAL A 10 -4.29 22.63 -16.85
C VAL A 10 -3.45 21.97 -15.76
N LEU A 11 -2.21 22.44 -15.53
CA LEU A 11 -1.35 21.90 -14.48
C LEU A 11 -1.77 22.35 -13.07
N ALA A 12 -2.41 23.52 -12.95
CA ALA A 12 -2.86 24.08 -11.68
C ALA A 12 -4.09 23.38 -11.08
N THR A 13 -4.95 22.74 -11.90
CA THR A 13 -6.17 22.07 -11.43
C THR A 13 -5.92 20.71 -10.78
N LEU A 14 -4.73 20.13 -10.98
CA LEU A 14 -4.33 18.84 -10.39
C LEU A 14 -3.90 18.97 -8.91
N LEU A 15 -3.63 20.18 -8.41
CA LEU A 15 -3.18 20.41 -7.02
C LEU A 15 -4.32 20.58 -6.01
N PHE A 16 -5.59 20.63 -6.45
CA PHE A 16 -6.75 20.84 -5.55
C PHE A 16 -7.52 19.56 -5.18
N SER A 17 -7.08 18.36 -5.61
CA SER A 17 -7.75 17.11 -5.21
C SER A 17 -7.28 16.61 -3.84
N CYS A 18 -7.56 17.39 -2.79
CA CYS A 18 -7.51 16.93 -1.41
C CYS A 18 -8.94 16.73 -0.91
N ASN A 19 -9.46 15.50 -1.03
CA ASN A 19 -10.74 15.13 -0.43
C ASN A 19 -10.55 14.97 1.09
N LYS A 20 -11.03 15.93 1.88
CA LYS A 20 -11.33 15.70 3.30
C LYS A 20 -12.55 14.78 3.37
N LYS A 21 -12.38 13.56 3.86
CA LYS A 21 -13.50 12.68 4.21
C LYS A 21 -14.28 13.34 5.36
N LYS A 22 -15.59 13.42 5.18
CA LYS A 22 -16.57 13.91 6.16
C LYS A 22 -16.80 12.78 7.17
N ASP A 23 -16.55 13.05 8.44
CA ASP A 23 -16.98 12.17 9.52
C ASP A 23 -18.52 12.24 9.61
N SER A 24 -19.17 11.11 9.36
CA SER A 24 -20.60 10.96 9.55
C SER A 24 -20.82 10.46 10.97
N ASN A 25 -21.23 11.36 11.86
CA ASN A 25 -21.67 11.02 13.19
C ASN A 25 -23.06 10.35 13.11
N GLY A 26 -23.21 9.17 13.69
CA GLY A 26 -24.49 8.45 13.77
C GLY A 26 -24.48 7.37 14.86
N ALA A 27 -25.15 7.70 15.96
CA ALA A 27 -25.63 6.84 17.05
C ALA A 27 -24.62 6.23 18.05
N THR A 28 -24.49 6.95 19.16
CA THR A 28 -24.00 6.52 20.46
C THR A 28 -24.77 5.30 20.99
N VAL A 29 -24.08 4.17 21.17
CA VAL A 29 -24.43 3.16 22.19
C VAL A 29 -23.26 3.08 23.14
N ASN A 30 -23.46 3.61 24.34
CA ASN A 30 -22.50 3.61 25.42
C ASN A 30 -22.32 2.19 25.96
N ASN A 31 -21.34 1.47 25.45
CA ASN A 31 -20.65 0.45 26.25
C ASN A 31 -19.23 0.94 26.43
N HIS A 32 -19.02 1.72 27.48
CA HIS A 32 -17.70 2.05 27.98
C HIS A 32 -17.10 0.79 28.62
N THR A 33 -16.73 -0.18 27.79
CA THR A 33 -15.68 -1.11 28.14
C THR A 33 -14.42 -0.25 28.16
N HIS A 34 -13.92 0.05 29.36
CA HIS A 34 -12.58 0.56 29.55
C HIS A 34 -11.62 -0.43 28.86
N ALA A 35 -11.32 -0.17 27.59
CA ALA A 35 -10.25 -0.84 26.90
C ALA A 35 -8.98 -0.33 27.55
N THR A 36 -8.48 -1.08 28.54
CA THR A 36 -7.13 -0.92 29.04
C THR A 36 -6.23 -1.06 27.81
N GLU A 37 -5.72 0.06 27.30
CA GLU A 37 -4.74 0.03 26.22
C GLU A 37 -3.61 -0.88 26.69
N LYS A 38 -3.51 -2.07 26.09
CA LYS A 38 -2.49 -3.04 26.43
C LYS A 38 -1.16 -2.39 26.04
N LYS A 39 -0.50 -1.79 27.02
CA LYS A 39 0.78 -1.11 26.81
C LYS A 39 1.74 -2.13 26.24
N PHE A 40 2.11 -1.93 24.99
CA PHE A 40 3.09 -2.78 24.30
C PHE A 40 4.34 -2.89 25.17
N SER A 41 4.92 -4.09 25.23
CA SER A 41 6.24 -4.23 25.83
C SER A 41 7.23 -3.37 25.04
N LYS A 42 8.39 -3.06 25.64
CA LYS A 42 9.45 -2.33 24.93
C LYS A 42 9.85 -3.04 23.63
N ALA A 43 9.87 -4.37 23.64
CA ALA A 43 10.16 -5.19 22.46
C ALA A 43 9.09 -5.01 21.38
N ASP A 44 7.81 -5.13 21.73
CA ASP A 44 6.69 -4.94 20.79
C ASP A 44 6.71 -3.54 20.18
N SER A 45 7.06 -2.51 20.96
CA SER A 45 7.17 -1.14 20.47
C SER A 45 8.27 -0.99 19.41
N ILE A 46 9.42 -1.65 19.59
CA ILE A 46 10.51 -1.62 18.61
C ILE A 46 10.07 -2.32 17.32
N ILE A 47 9.45 -3.49 17.43
CA ILE A 47 8.96 -4.23 16.26
C ILE A 47 7.90 -3.43 15.50
N ASN A 48 6.91 -2.86 16.20
CA ASN A 48 5.85 -2.08 15.57
C ASN A 48 6.41 -0.83 14.86
N LYS A 49 7.40 -0.15 15.46
CA LYS A 49 8.08 0.98 14.80
C LYS A 49 8.83 0.56 13.55
N ALA A 50 9.51 -0.59 13.58
CA ALA A 50 10.21 -1.11 12.41
C ALA A 50 9.22 -1.47 11.28
N ILE A 51 8.11 -2.13 11.62
CA ILE A 51 7.04 -2.46 10.66
C ILE A 51 6.51 -1.18 10.02
N GLU A 52 6.17 -0.17 10.82
CA GLU A 52 5.63 1.10 10.31
C GLU A 52 6.65 1.86 9.44
N ALA A 53 7.92 1.92 9.88
CA ALA A 53 9.01 2.56 9.13
C ALA A 53 9.32 1.85 7.80
N HIS A 54 8.95 0.58 7.66
CA HIS A 54 9.14 -0.22 6.46
C HIS A 54 7.84 -0.47 5.71
N GLY A 55 6.92 0.50 5.77
CA GLY A 55 5.71 0.55 4.94
C GLY A 55 4.45 0.04 5.61
N GLY A 56 4.55 -0.61 6.77
CA GLY A 56 3.43 -0.96 7.64
C GLY A 56 2.21 -1.47 6.88
N LYS A 57 1.11 -0.72 6.97
CA LYS A 57 -0.16 -1.09 6.33
C LYS A 57 -0.14 -1.04 4.80
N LEU A 58 0.78 -0.33 4.18
CA LEU A 58 0.92 -0.28 2.72
C LEU A 58 1.23 -1.67 2.14
N TYR A 59 1.87 -2.55 2.93
CA TYR A 59 2.14 -3.93 2.55
C TYR A 59 1.03 -4.90 2.97
N THR A 60 -0.14 -4.44 3.43
CA THR A 60 -1.30 -5.35 3.59
C THR A 60 -1.83 -5.83 2.24
N THR A 61 -1.70 -4.99 1.21
CA THR A 61 -1.96 -5.36 -0.18
C THR A 61 -0.86 -4.81 -1.07
N ALA A 62 -0.11 -5.69 -1.72
CA ALA A 62 1.02 -5.35 -2.57
C ALA A 62 1.10 -6.33 -3.73
N ASN A 63 1.68 -5.86 -4.84
CA ASN A 63 1.96 -6.65 -6.02
C ASN A 63 3.28 -6.13 -6.58
N TYR A 64 4.38 -6.79 -6.24
CA TYR A 64 5.71 -6.40 -6.68
C TYR A 64 6.34 -7.53 -7.50
N SER A 65 7.15 -7.13 -8.47
CA SER A 65 8.00 -8.04 -9.23
C SER A 65 9.43 -7.56 -9.27
N PHE A 66 10.34 -8.52 -9.40
CA PHE A 66 11.76 -8.25 -9.58
C PHE A 66 12.38 -9.31 -10.47
N ILE A 67 13.44 -8.93 -11.18
CA ILE A 67 14.22 -9.85 -12.00
C ILE A 67 15.43 -10.31 -11.19
N PHE A 68 15.63 -11.62 -11.10
CA PHE A 68 16.84 -12.19 -10.53
C PHE A 68 17.36 -13.32 -11.43
N ARG A 69 18.61 -13.20 -11.88
CA ARG A 69 19.27 -14.16 -12.78
C ARG A 69 18.43 -14.48 -14.03
N GLY A 70 17.77 -13.47 -14.59
CA GLY A 70 16.96 -13.60 -15.80
C GLY A 70 15.57 -14.22 -15.62
N LYS A 71 15.17 -14.55 -14.39
CA LYS A 71 13.82 -15.00 -14.04
C LYS A 71 13.05 -13.86 -13.39
N GLU A 72 11.83 -13.61 -13.84
CA GLU A 72 10.91 -12.71 -13.14
C GLU A 72 10.28 -13.46 -11.97
N TYR A 73 10.35 -12.86 -10.80
CA TYR A 73 9.64 -13.29 -9.61
C TYR A 73 8.56 -12.27 -9.30
N ARG A 74 7.35 -12.75 -9.04
CA ARG A 74 6.21 -11.91 -8.66
C ARG A 74 5.68 -12.38 -7.33
N PHE A 75 5.43 -11.41 -6.46
CA PHE A 75 4.72 -11.62 -5.21
C PHE A 75 3.50 -10.72 -5.18
N LYS A 76 2.35 -11.31 -4.88
CA LYS A 76 1.11 -10.59 -4.66
C LYS A 76 0.51 -11.00 -3.32
N ASN A 77 0.23 -10.03 -2.47
CA ASN A 77 -0.61 -10.24 -1.29
C ASN A 77 -1.86 -9.38 -1.34
N ASN A 78 -2.98 -9.96 -0.90
CA ASN A 78 -4.29 -9.33 -0.82
C ASN A 78 -4.85 -9.48 0.61
N GLY A 79 -4.01 -9.27 1.63
CA GLY A 79 -4.35 -9.43 3.04
C GLY A 79 -4.47 -10.89 3.48
N ALA A 80 -5.48 -11.61 2.98
CA ALA A 80 -5.77 -13.00 3.33
C ALA A 80 -5.13 -14.03 2.38
N SER A 81 -4.70 -13.61 1.19
CA SER A 81 -4.11 -14.49 0.19
C SER A 81 -2.73 -14.00 -0.26
N TYR A 82 -1.84 -14.95 -0.52
CA TYR A 82 -0.46 -14.75 -0.93
C TYR A 82 -0.19 -15.62 -2.16
N ILE A 83 0.24 -15.00 -3.25
CA ILE A 83 0.55 -15.67 -4.50
C ILE A 83 2.01 -15.35 -4.83
N TYR A 84 2.77 -16.41 -5.09
CA TYR A 84 4.13 -16.35 -5.60
C TYR A 84 4.11 -17.00 -6.98
N SER A 85 4.77 -16.38 -7.94
CA SER A 85 4.98 -16.98 -9.25
C SER A 85 6.36 -16.63 -9.77
N SER A 86 6.90 -17.49 -10.63
CA SER A 86 8.13 -17.20 -11.35
C SER A 86 8.04 -17.55 -12.82
N GLU A 87 8.57 -16.70 -13.68
CA GLU A 87 8.59 -16.95 -15.12
C GLU A 87 9.96 -16.65 -15.74
N ILE A 88 10.33 -17.44 -16.75
CA ILE A 88 11.56 -17.25 -17.52
C ILE A 88 11.31 -17.54 -19.00
N GLN A 89 11.79 -16.64 -19.86
CA GLN A 89 11.78 -16.84 -21.30
C GLN A 89 13.02 -17.64 -21.73
N LYS A 90 12.82 -18.73 -22.48
CA LYS A 90 13.88 -19.54 -23.10
C LYS A 90 13.56 -19.76 -24.58
N GLY A 91 14.21 -19.00 -25.45
CA GLY A 91 13.88 -19.00 -26.88
C GLY A 91 12.41 -18.61 -27.06
N ASP A 92 11.63 -19.45 -27.74
CA ASP A 92 10.20 -19.24 -27.96
C ASP A 92 9.29 -19.76 -26.83
N SER A 93 9.88 -20.33 -25.77
CA SER A 93 9.14 -20.91 -24.65
C SER A 93 9.12 -20.01 -23.42
N LEU A 94 7.93 -19.80 -22.85
CA LEU A 94 7.74 -19.21 -21.52
C LEU A 94 7.53 -20.33 -20.49
N ILE A 95 8.44 -20.42 -19.52
CA ILE A 95 8.37 -21.43 -18.44
C ILE A 95 7.85 -20.75 -17.18
N LYS A 96 6.78 -21.30 -16.60
CA LYS A 96 6.18 -20.89 -15.31
C LYS A 96 6.36 -22.01 -14.28
N ASP A 97 6.36 -21.65 -13.00
CA ASP A 97 6.36 -22.59 -11.88
C ASP A 97 5.02 -23.29 -11.67
#